data_AF-A0A942UBS3-F1
#
_entry.id   AF-A0A942UBS3-F1
#
_cell.length_a   1.000
_cell.length_b   1.000
_cell.length_c   1.000
_cell.angle_alpha   90.00
_cell.angle_beta   90.00
_cell.angle_gamma   90.00
#
_symmetry.space_group_name_H-M   'P 1'
#
loop_
_entity.id
_entity.type
_entity.pdbx_description
1 polymer ?
#
loop_
_entity_poly.entity_id
_entity_poly.type
_entity_poly.pdbx_seq_one_letter_code
_entity_poly.pdbx_strand_id
1 'polypeptide(L)' 'MPYVLLLAVPLIGVVWFLNFVQLINHIKHGKDIRNQTIAGAVLTFVVVFVFMYWLAGIH' A
#
# COMPACT_ATOMS: atom_id res chain seq x y z
N MET A 1 -4.94 -15.92 -13.46
CA MET A 1 -3.87 -15.76 -12.44
C MET A 1 -4.42 -15.29 -11.07
N PRO A 2 -5.48 -15.90 -10.49
CA PRO A 2 -6.05 -15.43 -9.21
C PRO A 2 -5.18 -15.77 -7.99
N TYR A 3 -4.39 -16.85 -8.06
CA TYR A 3 -3.58 -17.33 -6.93
C TYR A 3 -2.45 -16.38 -6.53
N VAL A 4 -1.88 -15.63 -7.49
CA VAL A 4 -0.83 -14.63 -7.21
C VAL A 4 -1.40 -13.48 -6.38
N LEU A 5 -2.63 -13.04 -6.68
CA LEU A 5 -3.32 -11.99 -5.94
C LEU A 5 -3.68 -12.43 -4.51
N LEU A 6 -3.94 -13.73 -4.31
CA LEU A 6 -4.24 -14.30 -2.99
C LEU A 6 -3.08 -14.09 -1.99
N LEU A 7 -1.83 -14.05 -2.48
CA LEU A 7 -0.64 -13.78 -1.67
C LEU A 7 -0.20 -12.31 -1.75
N ALA A 8 -0.25 -11.70 -2.94
CA ALA A 8 0.21 -10.33 -3.14
C ALA A 8 -0.65 -9.31 -2.40
N VAL A 9 -1.98 -9.46 -2.38
CA VAL A 9 -2.89 -8.51 -1.73
C VAL A 9 -2.65 -8.45 -0.20
N PRO A 10 -2.57 -9.58 0.53
CA PRO A 10 -2.20 -9.56 1.94
C PRO A 10 -0.85 -8.92 2.21
N LEU A 11 0.17 -9.23 1.39
CA LEU A 11 1.52 -8.66 1.56
C LEU A 11 1.53 -7.15 1.36
N ILE A 12 0.85 -6.65 0.32
CA ILE A 12 0.69 -5.21 0.09
C ILE A 12 -0.03 -4.56 1.28
N GLY A 13 -1.07 -5.20 1.82
CA GLY A 13 -1.77 -4.73 3.01
C GLY A 13 -0.87 -4.62 4.25
N VAL A 14 -0.02 -5.63 4.49
CA VAL A 14 0.97 -5.59 5.58
C VAL A 14 1.94 -4.42 5.41
N VAL A 15 2.51 -4.25 4.21
CA VAL A 15 3.45 -3.16 3.94
C VAL A 15 2.77 -1.78 4.10
N TRP A 16 1.52 -1.65 3.66
CA TRP A 16 0.76 -0.41 3.78
C TRP A 16 0.45 -0.07 5.25
N PHE A 17 0.06 -1.07 6.05
CA PHE A 17 -0.15 -0.88 7.48
C PHE A 17 1.14 -0.49 8.22
N LEU A 18 2.27 -1.14 7.91
CA LEU A 18 3.56 -0.79 8.50
C LEU A 18 3.99 0.63 8.16
N ASN A 19 3.79 1.06 6.91
CA ASN A 19 4.05 2.43 6.49
C ASN A 19 3.20 3.44 7.29
N PHE A 20 1.91 3.13 7.50
CA PHE A 20 1.01 3.97 8.29
C PHE A 20 1.42 4.06 9.77
N VAL A 21 1.78 2.94 10.38
CA VAL A 21 2.29 2.92 11.76
C VAL A 21 3.57 3.75 11.90
N GLN A 22 4.50 3.63 10.93
CA GLN A 22 5.72 4.44 10.91
C GLN A 22 5.43 5.93 10.71
N LEU A 23 4.48 6.28 9.84
CA LEU A 23 4.04 7.67 9.63
C LEU A 23 3.54 8.27 10.95
N ILE A 24 2.64 7.58 11.65
CA ILE A 24 2.14 8.03 12.96
C ILE A 24 3.31 8.20 13.94
N ASN A 25 4.23 7.24 13.99
CA ASN A 25 5.38 7.31 14.87
C ASN A 25 6.29 8.52 14.56
N HIS A 26 6.49 8.82 13.28
CA HIS A 26 7.28 9.97 12.85
C HIS A 26 6.60 11.28 13.23
N ILE A 27 5.29 11.40 12.99
CA ILE A 27 4.49 12.56 13.39
C ILE A 27 4.60 12.79 14.90
N LYS A 28 4.43 11.73 15.71
CA LYS A 28 4.52 11.81 17.18
C LYS A 28 5.88 12.31 17.69
N HIS A 29 6.95 12.04 16.96
CA HIS A 29 8.32 12.41 17.35
C HIS A 29 8.86 13.63 16.58
N GLY A 30 8.03 14.33 15.80
CA GLY A 30 8.46 15.47 14.98
C GLY A 30 9.52 15.12 13.92
N LYS A 31 9.56 13.85 13.47
CA LYS A 31 10.50 13.40 12.43
C LYS A 31 9.96 13.74 11.04
N ASP A 32 10.86 13.82 10.06
CA ASP A 32 10.48 13.96 8.65
C ASP A 32 9.57 12.81 8.20
N ILE A 33 8.46 13.15 7.55
CA ILE A 33 7.43 12.23 7.06
C ILE A 33 7.50 12.00 5.55
N ARG A 34 8.37 12.72 4.82
CA ARG A 34 8.42 12.71 3.36
C ARG A 34 8.53 11.30 2.78
N ASN A 35 9.39 10.47 3.35
CA ASN A 35 9.56 9.10 2.87
C ASN A 35 8.29 8.25 3.05
N GLN A 36 7.63 8.39 4.20
CA GLN A 36 6.39 7.68 4.49
C GLN A 36 5.28 8.15 3.58
N THR A 37 5.18 9.45 3.33
CA THR A 37 4.22 10.04 2.39
C THR A 37 4.43 9.52 0.97
N ILE A 38 5.67 9.54 0.45
CA ILE A 38 5.98 9.02 -0.88
C ILE A 38 5.68 7.53 -0.97
N ALA A 39 6.14 6.73 0.00
CA ALA A 39 5.89 5.30 0.03
C ALA A 39 4.39 4.98 0.14
N GLY A 40 3.65 5.71 0.97
CA GLY A 40 2.20 5.59 1.10
C GLY A 40 1.46 5.92 -0.20
N ALA A 41 1.89 6.97 -0.92
CA ALA A 41 1.33 7.31 -2.23
C ALA A 41 1.61 6.21 -3.28
N VAL A 42 2.84 5.68 -3.33
CA VAL A 42 3.20 4.59 -4.24
C VAL A 42 2.39 3.32 -3.92
N LEU A 43 2.29 2.94 -2.65
CA LEU A 43 1.50 1.79 -2.22
C LEU A 43 0.02 1.94 -2.59
N THR A 44 -0.54 3.15 -2.37
CA THR A 44 -1.93 3.45 -2.74
C THR A 44 -2.15 3.33 -4.25
N PHE A 45 -1.22 3.86 -5.06
CA PHE A 45 -1.27 3.71 -6.52
C PHE A 45 -1.26 2.23 -6.94
N VAL A 46 -0.36 1.42 -6.36
CA VAL A 46 -0.30 -0.02 -6.65
C VAL A 46 -1.61 -0.72 -6.30
N VAL A 47 -2.19 -0.43 -5.12
CA VAL A 47 -3.47 -1.02 -4.70
C VAL A 47 -4.59 -0.67 -5.67
N VAL A 48 -4.73 0.61 -6.02
CA VAL A 48 -5.77 1.07 -6.95
C VAL A 48 -5.57 0.45 -8.33
N PHE A 49 -4.33 0.39 -8.83
CA PHE A 49 -4.01 -0.22 -10.12
C PHE A 49 -4.36 -1.71 -10.16
N VAL A 50 -3.97 -2.48 -9.13
CA VAL A 50 -4.31 -3.90 -9.02
C VAL A 50 -5.81 -4.10 -8.96
N PHE A 51 -6.53 -3.23 -8.23
CA PHE A 51 -7.99 -3.28 -8.14
C PHE A 51 -8.67 -2.98 -9.48
N MET A 52 -8.21 -1.95 -10.21
CA MET A 52 -8.70 -1.63 -11.55
C MET A 52 -8.46 -2.78 -12.54
N TYR A 53 -7.26 -3.38 -12.51
CA TYR A 53 -6.93 -4.52 -13.37
C TYR A 53 -7.80 -5.74 -13.05
N TRP A 54 -8.04 -6.02 -11.77
CA TRP A 54 -8.96 -7.07 -11.34
C TRP A 54 -10.38 -6.84 -11.86
N LEU A 55 -10.92 -5.63 -11.73
CA LEU A 55 -12.25 -5.28 -12.26
C LEU A 55 -12.31 -5.40 -13.78
N ALA A 56 -11.30 -4.91 -14.50
CA ALA A 56 -11.24 -4.98 -15.96
C ALA A 56 -11.13 -6.43 -16.47
N GLY A 57 -10.41 -7.31 -15.76
CA GLY A 57 -10.29 -8.72 -16.11
C GLY A 57 -11.46 -9.61 -15.69
N ILE A 58 -12.46 -9.06 -14.98
CA ILE A 58 -13.74 -9.73 -14.68
C ILE A 58 -14.74 -9.59 -15.85
N HIS A 59 -14.51 -8.66 -16.78
CA HIS A 59 -15.27 -8.48 -18.01
C HIS A 59 -14.62 -9.20 -19.20
#